data_AF-A0A945NFS0-F1
#
_entry.id   AF-A0A945NFS0-F1
#
_cell.length_a   1.000
_cell.length_b   1.000
_cell.length_c   1.000
_cell.angle_alpha   90.00
_cell.angle_beta   90.00
_cell.angle_gamma   90.00
#
_symmetry.space_group_name_H-M   'P 1'
#
loop_
_entity.id
_entity.type
_entity.pdbx_description
1 polymer ?
#
loop_
_entity_poly.entity_id
_entity_poly.type
_entity_poly.pdbx_seq_one_letter_code
_entity_poly.pdbx_strand_id
1 'polypeptide(L)'
;MKHVIITENDESQWDDKTGVSYNYPAKYNRILTPGTKVIYYKGKLKDKQFEDIRLSNTPHYFGVAIIGDNYLDKNASKKEYYCDILTYQPFDKAVSFKMNGDYLEPIPESKKTNYWRDGVREVKKNTFDKILELASTQFEPSIEISDFRISLRKFGEVFNQFPDFILDESNGQSFLGFSDGYLHEREAYKDELREESLAILKTSEWAPDKIGNGDILRRIIQTFELENNNLVGTRRKFGPDSVPHRKMIQALDDGNNLASIEEAIYNLFKSNEKLENIFNQLVDLIGKQYSVIAFLFYLKNNREYLPISTTNFEYAFKTLGCQLILSRNCSWDNYKSYLQVISQVKDALESSMNQNINLIDAHSFCWLIGYKDRYQNWLKEKALPEIQTVFDAFEISPINNSSSQKRSTPNDTNRDGSVDWDKENKRKRIKGRRAEELVMDFERQRLSEAGEEDLATKVEDYSTKYSKGFDILSWNADGTERNIEVKSSSSNGFILTRNELNKSETNPNYWIYIVNEKKNEIQIKQIKTPSLKDESRFRLEPKDYYVSFSIEE
;
A
#
# COMPACT_ATOMS: atom_id res chain seq x y z
N MET A 1 -7.32 -14.97 -11.43
CA MET A 1 -6.22 -14.02 -11.71
C MET A 1 -5.29 -14.65 -12.75
N LYS A 2 -4.98 -13.94 -13.83
CA LYS A 2 -4.13 -14.46 -14.93
C LYS A 2 -2.65 -14.23 -14.63
N HIS A 3 -1.80 -15.11 -15.16
CA HIS A 3 -0.35 -15.02 -15.09
C HIS A 3 0.18 -14.97 -16.52
N VAL A 4 0.91 -13.93 -16.85
CA VAL A 4 1.23 -13.58 -18.23
C VAL A 4 2.69 -13.17 -18.33
N ILE A 5 3.33 -13.45 -19.45
CA ILE A 5 4.62 -12.90 -19.82
C ILE A 5 4.36 -11.80 -20.86
N ILE A 6 4.89 -10.61 -20.62
CA ILE A 6 4.88 -9.50 -21.58
C ILE A 6 6.29 -9.26 -22.10
N THR A 7 6.41 -8.95 -23.38
CA THR A 7 7.69 -8.75 -24.07
C THR A 7 7.93 -7.28 -24.29
N GLU A 8 9.06 -6.80 -23.81
CA GLU A 8 9.51 -5.42 -23.98
C GLU A 8 10.97 -5.46 -24.46
N ASN A 9 11.19 -5.40 -25.77
CA ASN A 9 12.55 -5.40 -26.34
C ASN A 9 13.15 -3.98 -26.31
N ASP A 10 14.47 -3.86 -26.35
CA ASP A 10 15.14 -2.55 -26.32
C ASP A 10 14.79 -1.68 -27.53
N GLU A 11 14.55 -2.34 -28.66
CA GLU A 11 13.99 -1.74 -29.87
C GLU A 11 12.63 -2.39 -30.14
N SER A 12 11.58 -1.57 -30.08
CA SER A 12 10.20 -2.00 -30.23
C SER A 12 9.43 -0.97 -31.05
N GLN A 13 8.52 -1.44 -31.89
CA GLN A 13 7.52 -0.58 -32.55
C GLN A 13 6.41 -0.13 -31.56
N TRP A 14 6.40 -0.72 -30.36
CA TRP A 14 5.42 -0.44 -29.31
C TRP A 14 5.99 0.61 -28.35
N ASP A 15 5.19 1.60 -27.99
CA ASP A 15 5.56 2.68 -27.06
C ASP A 15 5.45 2.22 -25.59
N ASP A 16 6.16 1.15 -25.27
CA ASP A 16 6.21 0.60 -23.93
C ASP A 16 7.03 1.51 -23.00
N LYS A 17 6.53 1.76 -21.79
CA LYS A 17 7.25 2.46 -20.73
C LYS A 17 7.39 1.51 -19.56
N THR A 18 8.59 0.98 -19.37
CA THR A 18 8.88 -0.03 -18.34
C THR A 18 8.34 0.39 -16.99
N GLY A 19 7.47 -0.44 -16.42
CA GLY A 19 6.89 -0.20 -15.11
C GLY A 19 5.82 0.90 -15.03
N VAL A 20 5.46 1.52 -16.16
CA VAL A 20 4.47 2.62 -16.24
C VAL A 20 3.30 2.24 -17.12
N SER A 21 3.55 1.82 -18.36
CA SER A 21 2.50 1.46 -19.32
C SER A 21 3.02 0.48 -20.37
N TYR A 22 2.16 -0.40 -20.84
CA TYR A 22 2.49 -1.37 -21.89
C TYR A 22 1.55 -1.19 -23.09
N ASN A 23 2.09 -1.02 -24.29
CA ASN A 23 1.32 -0.87 -25.53
C ASN A 23 1.17 -2.22 -26.24
N TYR A 24 -0.05 -2.50 -26.72
CA TYR A 24 -0.36 -3.79 -27.29
C TYR A 24 -1.55 -3.75 -28.27
N PRO A 25 -1.62 -4.68 -29.23
CA PRO A 25 -2.72 -4.76 -30.18
C PRO A 25 -3.99 -5.33 -29.53
N ALA A 26 -5.16 -4.93 -30.05
CA ALA A 26 -6.49 -5.31 -29.54
C ALA A 26 -6.70 -6.82 -29.23
N LYS A 27 -5.96 -7.70 -29.92
CA LYS A 27 -6.05 -9.15 -29.71
C LYS A 27 -5.74 -9.59 -28.26
N TYR A 28 -5.01 -8.79 -27.48
CA TYR A 28 -4.65 -9.13 -26.10
C TYR A 28 -5.55 -8.51 -25.02
N ASN A 29 -6.59 -7.76 -25.37
CA ASN A 29 -7.51 -7.13 -24.39
C ASN A 29 -8.15 -8.13 -23.42
N ARG A 30 -8.32 -9.38 -23.85
CA ARG A 30 -8.90 -10.47 -23.01
C ARG A 30 -7.87 -11.10 -22.07
N ILE A 31 -6.58 -10.81 -22.26
CA ILE A 31 -5.46 -11.39 -21.52
C ILE A 31 -4.92 -10.36 -20.53
N LEU A 32 -4.63 -9.15 -21.01
CA LEU A 32 -4.16 -8.03 -20.20
C LEU A 32 -5.35 -7.29 -19.60
N THR A 33 -6.02 -7.88 -18.62
CA THR A 33 -7.10 -7.21 -17.86
C THR A 33 -6.56 -6.68 -16.53
N PRO A 34 -7.17 -5.65 -15.91
CA PRO A 34 -6.79 -5.17 -14.59
C PRO A 34 -6.63 -6.31 -13.57
N GLY A 35 -5.58 -6.24 -12.74
CA GLY A 35 -5.22 -7.27 -11.78
C GLY A 35 -4.46 -8.48 -12.36
N THR A 36 -4.18 -8.51 -13.66
CA THR A 36 -3.33 -9.55 -14.27
C THR A 36 -1.89 -9.41 -13.79
N LYS A 37 -1.28 -10.50 -13.33
CA LYS A 37 0.14 -10.52 -12.96
C LYS A 37 0.97 -10.77 -14.21
N VAL A 38 1.97 -9.91 -14.43
CA VAL A 38 2.86 -10.00 -15.58
C VAL A 38 4.32 -10.12 -15.16
N ILE A 39 5.09 -10.92 -15.89
CA ILE A 39 6.56 -10.90 -15.85
C ILE A 39 7.05 -10.31 -17.17
N TYR A 40 8.00 -9.39 -17.07
CA TYR A 40 8.65 -8.79 -18.22
C TYR A 40 9.75 -9.71 -18.78
N TYR A 41 9.78 -9.79 -20.11
CA TYR A 41 10.73 -10.58 -20.88
C TYR A 41 11.41 -9.72 -21.94
N LYS A 42 12.74 -9.84 -22.06
CA LYS A 42 13.56 -9.25 -23.14
C LYS A 42 14.08 -10.34 -24.06
N GLY A 43 13.94 -10.12 -25.37
CA GLY A 43 14.50 -10.96 -26.41
C GLY A 43 16.02 -10.79 -26.57
N LYS A 44 16.55 -11.29 -27.69
CA LYS A 44 17.98 -11.20 -28.01
C LYS A 44 18.39 -9.73 -28.22
N LEU A 45 19.51 -9.32 -27.63
CA LEU A 45 20.10 -8.01 -27.88
C LEU A 45 20.46 -7.85 -29.37
N LYS A 46 19.99 -6.76 -29.97
CA LYS A 46 20.28 -6.43 -31.38
C LYS A 46 21.29 -5.30 -31.48
N ASP A 47 21.13 -4.27 -30.67
CA ASP A 47 22.00 -3.11 -30.62
C ASP A 47 22.85 -3.11 -29.33
N LYS A 48 24.16 -2.94 -29.50
CA LYS A 48 25.14 -2.97 -28.41
C LYS A 48 25.04 -1.78 -27.47
N GLN A 49 24.43 -0.67 -27.88
CA GLN A 49 24.30 0.49 -26.98
C GLN A 49 23.47 0.19 -25.72
N PHE A 50 22.65 -0.86 -25.75
CA PHE A 50 21.84 -1.28 -24.61
C PHE A 50 22.51 -2.34 -23.71
N GLU A 51 23.75 -2.74 -24.02
CA GLU A 51 24.50 -3.75 -23.26
C GLU A 51 24.66 -3.35 -21.78
N ASP A 52 24.98 -2.08 -21.53
CA ASP A 52 25.25 -1.57 -20.17
C ASP A 52 23.98 -1.37 -19.31
N ILE A 53 22.79 -1.32 -19.92
CA ILE A 53 21.52 -1.09 -19.22
C ILE A 53 20.66 -2.36 -19.08
N ARG A 54 21.08 -3.48 -19.68
CA ARG A 54 20.37 -4.77 -19.59
C ARG A 54 20.93 -5.61 -18.45
N LEU A 55 20.07 -6.39 -17.80
CA LEU A 55 20.51 -7.40 -16.84
C LEU A 55 21.27 -8.57 -17.51
N SER A 56 21.05 -8.81 -18.81
CA SER A 56 21.80 -9.77 -19.62
C SER A 56 21.69 -9.50 -21.13
N ASN A 57 22.76 -9.83 -21.86
CA ASN A 57 22.80 -9.82 -23.33
C ASN A 57 22.02 -10.97 -23.98
N THR A 58 21.70 -12.02 -23.19
CA THR A 58 20.88 -13.16 -23.64
C THR A 58 19.41 -12.93 -23.33
N PRO A 59 18.46 -13.65 -23.96
CA PRO A 59 17.05 -13.51 -23.63
C PRO A 59 16.75 -13.89 -22.18
N HIS A 60 16.08 -13.00 -21.45
CA HIS A 60 15.89 -13.14 -20.01
C HIS A 60 14.61 -12.44 -19.53
N TYR A 61 14.13 -12.85 -18.37
CA TYR A 61 13.12 -12.12 -17.60
C TYR A 61 13.82 -11.13 -16.66
N PHE A 62 13.20 -9.96 -16.46
CA PHE A 62 13.86 -8.85 -15.79
C PHE A 62 13.00 -8.05 -14.80
N GLY A 63 11.71 -8.37 -14.68
CA GLY A 63 10.84 -7.68 -13.74
C GLY A 63 9.45 -8.29 -13.70
N VAL A 64 8.64 -7.83 -12.76
CA VAL A 64 7.30 -8.33 -12.48
C VAL A 64 6.38 -7.19 -12.08
N ALA A 65 5.10 -7.30 -12.45
CA ALA A 65 4.13 -6.21 -12.31
C ALA A 65 2.68 -6.68 -12.21
N ILE A 66 1.79 -5.74 -11.90
CA ILE A 66 0.33 -5.90 -11.97
C ILE A 66 -0.23 -4.92 -13.00
N ILE A 67 -1.05 -5.45 -13.93
CA ILE A 67 -1.75 -4.67 -14.93
C ILE A 67 -2.87 -3.84 -14.30
N GLY A 68 -2.95 -2.57 -14.66
CA GLY A 68 -4.02 -1.63 -14.34
C GLY A 68 -5.01 -1.51 -15.48
N ASP A 69 -5.55 -0.31 -15.69
CA ASP A 69 -6.59 -0.10 -16.68
C ASP A 69 -6.07 -0.08 -18.11
N ASN A 70 -6.95 -0.46 -19.05
CA ASN A 70 -6.65 -0.48 -20.48
C ASN A 70 -7.30 0.71 -21.19
N TYR A 71 -6.58 1.37 -22.09
CA TYR A 71 -7.11 2.48 -22.88
C TYR A 71 -6.72 2.34 -24.36
N LEU A 72 -7.64 2.71 -25.25
CA LEU A 72 -7.41 2.69 -26.70
C LEU A 72 -6.44 3.81 -27.08
N ASP A 73 -5.41 3.48 -27.87
CA ASP A 73 -4.59 4.48 -28.55
C ASP A 73 -5.39 5.11 -29.69
N LYS A 74 -5.80 6.36 -29.49
CA LYS A 74 -6.62 7.11 -30.47
C LYS A 74 -5.81 7.65 -31.64
N ASN A 75 -4.48 7.60 -31.56
CA ASN A 75 -3.57 8.09 -32.59
C ASN A 75 -2.97 6.95 -33.42
N ALA A 76 -3.17 5.70 -33.01
CA ALA A 76 -2.70 4.54 -33.74
C ALA A 76 -3.50 4.33 -35.04
N SER A 77 -2.78 4.04 -36.12
CA SER A 77 -3.37 3.70 -37.43
C SER A 77 -4.16 2.38 -37.41
N LYS A 78 -3.96 1.55 -36.38
CA LYS A 78 -4.65 0.28 -36.11
C LYS A 78 -5.21 0.29 -34.68
N LYS A 79 -6.15 -0.62 -34.39
CA LYS A 79 -6.71 -0.74 -33.02
C LYS A 79 -5.66 -1.27 -32.05
N GLU A 80 -4.99 -0.35 -31.39
CA GLU A 80 -3.95 -0.57 -30.38
C GLU A 80 -4.40 0.01 -29.04
N TYR A 81 -3.89 -0.55 -27.96
CA TYR A 81 -4.29 -0.24 -26.60
C TYR A 81 -3.03 -0.09 -25.75
N TYR A 82 -3.13 0.69 -24.69
CA TYR A 82 -2.19 0.65 -23.59
C TYR A 82 -2.86 0.01 -22.38
N CYS A 83 -2.05 -0.54 -21.48
CA CYS A 83 -2.46 -0.81 -20.12
C CYS A 83 -1.52 -0.15 -19.13
N ASP A 84 -2.07 0.34 -18.02
CA ASP A 84 -1.30 0.86 -16.91
C ASP A 84 -0.54 -0.26 -16.20
N ILE A 85 0.56 0.10 -15.54
CA ILE A 85 1.31 -0.77 -14.65
C ILE A 85 1.15 -0.23 -13.23
N LEU A 86 0.37 -0.95 -12.40
CA LEU A 86 0.03 -0.50 -11.04
C LEU A 86 1.19 -0.69 -10.06
N THR A 87 1.95 -1.76 -10.26
CA THR A 87 3.15 -2.07 -9.49
C THR A 87 4.19 -2.61 -10.45
N TYR A 88 5.45 -2.27 -10.21
CA TYR A 88 6.58 -2.82 -10.94
C TYR A 88 7.72 -3.06 -9.98
N GLN A 89 8.31 -4.26 -10.05
CA GLN A 89 9.49 -4.64 -9.31
C GLN A 89 10.51 -5.23 -10.30
N PRO A 90 11.68 -4.60 -10.49
CA PRO A 90 12.75 -5.20 -11.27
C PRO A 90 13.35 -6.41 -10.55
N PHE A 91 13.94 -7.34 -11.30
CA PHE A 91 14.71 -8.45 -10.73
C PHE A 91 16.15 -8.02 -10.45
N ASP A 92 16.72 -8.51 -9.35
CA ASP A 92 18.12 -8.23 -8.98
C ASP A 92 19.12 -8.88 -9.94
N LYS A 93 18.69 -9.92 -10.65
CA LYS A 93 19.48 -10.63 -11.66
C LYS A 93 18.62 -11.08 -12.83
N ALA A 94 19.21 -11.14 -14.01
CA ALA A 94 18.58 -11.73 -15.17
C ALA A 94 18.23 -13.20 -14.93
N VAL A 95 16.96 -13.56 -15.16
CA VAL A 95 16.55 -14.98 -15.20
C VAL A 95 16.54 -15.43 -16.64
N SER A 96 17.46 -16.33 -16.99
CA SER A 96 17.51 -16.92 -18.34
C SER A 96 16.18 -17.57 -18.70
N PHE A 97 15.71 -17.35 -19.93
CA PHE A 97 14.54 -18.01 -20.48
C PHE A 97 14.69 -19.53 -20.65
N LYS A 98 15.91 -20.04 -20.50
CA LYS A 98 16.25 -21.47 -20.50
C LYS A 98 16.94 -21.89 -19.22
N MET A 99 16.63 -23.10 -18.77
CA MET A 99 17.28 -23.78 -17.66
C MET A 99 17.65 -25.20 -18.10
N ASN A 100 18.93 -25.56 -17.96
CA ASN A 100 19.47 -26.86 -18.40
C ASN A 100 19.19 -27.21 -19.88
N GLY A 101 19.12 -26.19 -20.75
CA GLY A 101 18.86 -26.36 -22.19
C GLY A 101 17.38 -26.28 -22.60
N ASP A 102 16.47 -26.49 -21.65
CA ASP A 102 15.01 -26.43 -21.86
C ASP A 102 14.43 -25.04 -21.57
N TYR A 103 13.33 -24.70 -22.25
CA TYR A 103 12.62 -23.45 -22.01
C TYR A 103 11.86 -23.47 -20.68
N LEU A 104 11.88 -22.35 -19.96
CA LEU A 104 11.08 -22.18 -18.74
C LEU A 104 9.59 -22.08 -19.05
N GLU A 105 9.23 -21.40 -20.14
CA GLU A 105 7.87 -21.38 -20.66
C GLU A 105 7.56 -22.67 -21.44
N PRO A 106 6.46 -23.38 -21.12
CA PRO A 106 6.06 -24.58 -21.87
C PRO A 106 5.55 -24.18 -23.25
N ILE A 107 6.27 -24.58 -24.30
CA ILE A 107 5.92 -24.26 -25.69
C ILE A 107 4.93 -25.31 -26.23
N PRO A 108 3.69 -24.93 -26.58
CA PRO A 108 2.75 -25.87 -27.20
C PRO A 108 3.24 -26.36 -28.56
N GLU A 109 2.95 -27.62 -28.89
CA GLU A 109 3.32 -28.23 -30.18
C GLU A 109 2.87 -27.37 -31.36
N SER A 110 1.64 -26.85 -31.28
CA SER A 110 1.02 -25.98 -32.30
C SER A 110 1.69 -24.62 -32.48
N LYS A 111 2.61 -24.23 -31.59
CA LYS A 111 3.32 -22.95 -31.61
C LYS A 111 4.84 -23.08 -31.64
N LYS A 112 5.40 -24.27 -31.84
CA LYS A 112 6.86 -24.52 -31.81
C LYS A 112 7.69 -23.55 -32.64
N THR A 113 7.19 -23.09 -33.79
CA THR A 113 7.91 -22.22 -34.73
C THR A 113 7.61 -20.72 -34.56
N ASN A 114 6.57 -20.34 -33.80
CA ASN A 114 6.11 -18.94 -33.73
C ASN A 114 5.78 -18.45 -32.30
N TYR A 115 5.96 -19.27 -31.26
CA TYR A 115 5.65 -18.93 -29.86
C TYR A 115 6.22 -17.57 -29.43
N TRP A 116 7.48 -17.31 -29.78
CA TRP A 116 8.19 -16.08 -29.42
C TRP A 116 7.81 -14.85 -30.26
N ARG A 117 6.94 -14.99 -31.26
CA ARG A 117 6.39 -13.85 -32.01
C ARG A 117 5.24 -13.17 -31.26
N ASP A 118 4.64 -13.85 -30.29
CA ASP A 118 3.59 -13.26 -29.45
C ASP A 118 4.24 -12.47 -28.30
N GLY A 119 4.04 -11.15 -28.33
CA GLY A 119 4.50 -10.25 -27.28
C GLY A 119 3.84 -10.46 -25.92
N VAL A 120 2.64 -11.05 -25.90
CA VAL A 120 1.88 -11.37 -24.68
C VAL A 120 1.58 -12.86 -24.67
N ARG A 121 2.02 -13.56 -23.62
CA ARG A 121 1.91 -15.03 -23.52
C ARG A 121 1.35 -15.44 -22.17
N GLU A 122 0.19 -16.07 -22.16
CA GLU A 122 -0.40 -16.60 -20.93
C GLU A 122 0.33 -17.87 -20.49
N VAL A 123 0.70 -17.94 -19.21
CA VAL A 123 1.43 -19.07 -18.62
C VAL A 123 0.67 -19.62 -17.42
N LYS A 124 0.94 -20.87 -17.05
CA LYS A 124 0.42 -21.45 -15.82
C LYS A 124 1.10 -20.81 -14.61
N LYS A 125 0.37 -20.74 -13.49
CA LYS A 125 0.87 -20.19 -12.22
C LYS A 125 2.20 -20.82 -11.79
N ASN A 126 2.38 -22.13 -11.94
CA ASN A 126 3.63 -22.81 -11.59
C ASN A 126 4.84 -22.35 -12.42
N THR A 127 4.66 -22.07 -13.71
CA THR A 127 5.72 -21.51 -14.58
C THR A 127 6.06 -20.09 -14.14
N PHE A 128 5.06 -19.28 -13.83
CA PHE A 128 5.23 -17.92 -13.33
C PHE A 128 5.99 -17.90 -12.00
N ASP A 129 5.53 -18.68 -11.01
CA ASP A 129 6.14 -18.79 -9.68
C ASP A 129 7.59 -19.30 -9.77
N LYS A 130 7.88 -20.26 -10.66
CA LYS A 130 9.23 -20.77 -10.90
C LYS A 130 10.19 -19.69 -11.42
N ILE A 131 9.73 -18.79 -12.29
CA ILE A 131 10.57 -17.68 -12.78
C ILE A 131 10.89 -16.71 -11.65
N LEU A 132 9.92 -16.42 -10.78
CA LEU A 132 10.12 -15.55 -9.61
C LEU A 132 11.09 -16.15 -8.59
N GLU A 133 10.96 -17.44 -8.33
CA GLU A 133 11.89 -18.17 -7.44
C GLU A 133 13.33 -18.11 -7.98
N LEU A 134 13.52 -18.32 -9.29
CA LEU A 134 14.83 -18.23 -9.94
C LEU A 134 15.40 -16.81 -9.94
N ALA A 135 14.55 -15.78 -9.95
CA ALA A 135 14.98 -14.40 -9.79
C ALA A 135 15.52 -14.12 -8.37
N SER A 136 15.35 -15.05 -7.42
CA SER A 136 15.55 -14.82 -5.99
C SER A 136 14.74 -13.63 -5.47
N THR A 137 13.65 -13.31 -6.18
CA THR A 137 12.75 -12.22 -5.88
C THR A 137 11.57 -12.80 -5.10
N GLN A 138 11.39 -12.37 -3.86
CA GLN A 138 10.09 -12.49 -3.21
C GLN A 138 9.16 -11.47 -3.88
N PHE A 139 8.57 -11.84 -5.03
CA PHE A 139 7.40 -11.11 -5.52
C PHE A 139 6.21 -11.54 -4.69
N GLU A 140 6.21 -11.10 -3.44
CA GLU A 140 4.95 -10.91 -2.75
C GLU A 140 4.31 -9.72 -3.44
N PRO A 141 3.13 -9.88 -4.05
CA PRO A 141 2.39 -8.72 -4.48
C PRO A 141 2.16 -7.91 -3.20
N SER A 142 2.85 -6.78 -3.05
CA SER A 142 2.45 -5.75 -2.08
C SER A 142 1.13 -5.09 -2.51
N ILE A 143 0.42 -5.70 -3.47
CA ILE A 143 -1.02 -5.70 -3.57
C ILE A 143 -1.51 -7.16 -3.80
N GLU A 144 -1.45 -8.03 -2.79
CA GLU A 144 -2.75 -8.55 -2.38
C GLU A 144 -3.56 -7.29 -2.10
N ILE A 145 -4.69 -7.12 -2.79
CA ILE A 145 -5.71 -6.27 -2.21
C ILE A 145 -5.95 -6.97 -0.88
N SER A 146 -5.29 -6.52 0.18
CA SER A 146 -5.73 -6.89 1.50
C SER A 146 -7.17 -6.42 1.49
N ASP A 147 -8.11 -7.35 1.66
CA ASP A 147 -9.52 -7.00 1.88
C ASP A 147 -9.64 -5.98 3.03
N PHE A 148 -8.58 -5.89 3.84
CA PHE A 148 -8.36 -4.99 4.95
C PHE A 148 -7.61 -3.72 4.54
N ARG A 149 -8.36 -2.63 4.33
CA ARG A 149 -7.82 -1.28 4.15
C ARG A 149 -8.25 -0.37 5.29
N ILE A 150 -7.37 0.55 5.69
CA ILE A 150 -7.80 1.67 6.54
C ILE A 150 -8.58 2.67 5.68
N SER A 151 -9.56 3.34 6.29
CA SER A 151 -10.18 4.53 5.71
C SER A 151 -9.27 5.72 5.99
N LEU A 152 -8.83 6.40 4.93
CA LEU A 152 -8.01 7.60 5.06
C LEU A 152 -8.80 8.79 5.61
N ARG A 153 -10.12 8.79 5.42
CA ARG A 153 -11.03 9.71 6.12
C ARG A 153 -11.00 9.48 7.64
N LYS A 154 -11.29 8.26 8.09
CA LYS A 154 -11.30 7.94 9.54
C LYS A 154 -9.93 8.11 10.18
N PHE A 155 -8.87 7.68 9.50
CA PHE A 155 -7.51 8.00 9.91
C PHE A 155 -7.32 9.50 10.12
N GLY A 156 -7.86 10.31 9.21
CA GLY A 156 -7.84 11.75 9.32
C GLY A 156 -8.53 12.33 10.54
N GLU A 157 -9.71 11.85 10.86
CA GLU A 157 -10.46 12.25 12.05
C GLU A 157 -9.66 11.94 13.31
N VAL A 158 -9.12 10.72 13.39
CA VAL A 158 -8.29 10.28 14.51
C VAL A 158 -7.02 11.13 14.61
N PHE A 159 -6.30 11.29 13.51
CA PHE A 159 -5.02 11.99 13.49
C PHE A 159 -5.16 13.48 13.80
N ASN A 160 -6.21 14.15 13.33
CA ASN A 160 -6.46 15.57 13.62
C ASN A 160 -6.65 15.83 15.12
N GLN A 161 -7.13 14.85 15.87
CA GLN A 161 -7.39 14.92 17.31
C GLN A 161 -6.26 14.32 18.15
N PHE A 162 -5.39 13.51 17.54
CA PHE A 162 -4.31 12.82 18.22
C PHE A 162 -3.37 13.75 18.99
N PRO A 163 -2.98 14.95 18.49
CA PRO A 163 -2.19 15.89 19.27
C PRO A 163 -2.86 16.33 20.58
N ASP A 164 -4.18 16.56 20.57
CA ASP A 164 -4.93 16.95 21.76
C ASP A 164 -5.06 15.76 22.73
N PHE A 165 -5.21 14.54 22.22
CA PHE A 165 -5.18 13.33 23.03
C PHE A 165 -3.83 13.14 23.73
N ILE A 166 -2.72 13.36 23.03
CA ILE A 166 -1.38 13.29 23.63
C ILE A 166 -1.17 14.43 24.63
N LEU A 167 -1.66 15.64 24.35
CA LEU A 167 -1.60 16.75 25.30
C LEU A 167 -2.27 16.38 26.64
N ASP A 168 -3.45 15.78 26.58
CA ASP A 168 -4.18 15.38 27.78
C ASP A 168 -3.53 14.17 28.49
N GLU A 169 -3.12 13.13 27.75
CA GLU A 169 -2.46 11.93 28.31
C GLU A 169 -1.07 12.21 28.92
N SER A 170 -0.39 13.27 28.46
CA SER A 170 0.93 13.68 28.93
C SER A 170 0.91 14.76 30.01
N ASN A 171 -0.27 15.13 30.52
CA ASN A 171 -0.45 16.24 31.47
C ASN A 171 0.09 17.58 30.93
N GLY A 172 -0.13 17.87 29.65
CA GLY A 172 0.14 19.17 29.03
C GLY A 172 1.35 19.24 28.11
N GLN A 173 1.99 18.12 27.75
CA GLN A 173 3.08 18.12 26.77
C GLN A 173 2.55 18.03 25.35
N SER A 174 2.96 18.96 24.48
CA SER A 174 2.53 18.97 23.09
C SER A 174 3.11 17.78 22.31
N PHE A 175 2.34 17.25 21.36
CA PHE A 175 2.84 16.25 20.40
C PHE A 175 3.86 16.90 19.45
N LEU A 176 5.13 16.48 19.54
CA LEU A 176 6.22 16.94 18.69
C LEU A 176 6.52 15.97 17.53
N GLY A 177 6.26 14.68 17.74
CA GLY A 177 6.56 13.59 16.82
C GLY A 177 6.58 12.26 17.55
N PHE A 178 6.94 11.19 16.84
CA PHE A 178 7.08 9.85 17.43
C PHE A 178 8.46 9.59 18.04
N SER A 179 9.47 10.32 17.56
CA SER A 179 10.85 10.22 18.04
C SER A 179 11.21 11.19 19.15
N ASP A 180 10.27 12.04 19.59
CA ASP A 180 10.51 13.11 20.56
C ASP A 180 9.39 13.21 21.62
N GLY A 181 9.71 13.83 22.76
CA GLY A 181 8.76 14.15 23.82
C GLY A 181 8.09 12.94 24.47
N TYR A 182 6.85 13.12 24.93
CA TYR A 182 6.07 12.11 25.66
C TYR A 182 6.01 10.73 24.97
N LEU A 183 5.88 10.71 23.64
CA LEU A 183 5.77 9.46 22.90
C LEU A 183 7.07 8.67 22.89
N HIS A 184 8.20 9.35 22.73
CA HIS A 184 9.50 8.70 22.82
C HIS A 184 9.71 8.12 24.22
N GLU A 185 9.49 8.92 25.28
CA GLU A 185 9.61 8.47 26.67
C GLU A 185 8.74 7.24 26.98
N ARG A 186 7.55 7.16 26.36
CA ARG A 186 6.59 6.08 26.61
C ARG A 186 6.81 4.84 25.74
N GLU A 187 7.27 4.99 24.51
CA GLU A 187 7.27 3.91 23.49
C GLU A 187 8.67 3.46 23.05
N ALA A 188 9.75 4.20 23.37
CA ALA A 188 11.13 3.83 23.08
C ALA A 188 11.58 2.52 23.75
N TYR A 189 10.92 2.13 24.84
CA TYR A 189 11.21 0.88 25.55
C TYR A 189 11.17 -0.35 24.63
N LYS A 190 10.44 -0.32 23.51
CA LYS A 190 10.36 -1.44 22.56
C LYS A 190 11.67 -1.68 21.81
N ASP A 191 12.41 -0.63 21.53
CA ASP A 191 13.72 -0.72 20.88
C ASP A 191 14.77 -1.15 21.91
N GLU A 192 14.77 -0.53 23.10
CA GLU A 192 15.64 -0.91 24.23
C GLU A 192 15.45 -2.40 24.62
N LEU A 193 14.20 -2.84 24.75
CA LEU A 193 13.84 -4.23 25.02
C LEU A 193 14.37 -5.18 23.93
N ARG A 194 14.36 -4.74 22.66
CA ARG A 194 14.89 -5.55 21.56
C ARG A 194 16.41 -5.64 21.64
N GLU A 195 17.11 -4.54 21.90
CA GLU A 195 18.56 -4.53 22.05
C GLU A 195 19.00 -5.42 23.21
N GLU A 196 18.35 -5.31 24.36
CA GLU A 196 18.57 -6.17 25.53
C GLU A 196 18.29 -7.65 25.20
N SER A 197 17.18 -7.93 24.52
CA SER A 197 16.84 -9.28 24.07
C SER A 197 17.91 -9.87 23.13
N LEU A 198 18.41 -9.09 22.17
CA LEU A 198 19.45 -9.56 21.25
C LEU A 198 20.79 -9.82 21.96
N ALA A 199 21.12 -9.01 22.97
CA ALA A 199 22.30 -9.21 23.81
C ALA A 199 22.22 -10.51 24.64
N ILE A 200 21.01 -10.93 25.03
CA ILE A 200 20.75 -12.23 25.68
C ILE A 200 20.83 -13.38 24.67
N LEU A 201 20.17 -13.24 23.51
CA LEU A 201 20.09 -14.31 22.51
C LEU A 201 21.46 -14.70 21.96
N LYS A 202 22.34 -13.71 21.71
CA LYS A 202 23.66 -13.88 21.07
C LYS A 202 23.61 -14.85 19.90
N THR A 203 22.71 -14.58 18.94
CA THR A 203 22.46 -15.49 17.83
C THR A 203 23.73 -15.80 17.04
N SER A 204 24.73 -14.92 17.00
CA SER A 204 26.06 -15.19 16.42
C SER A 204 26.76 -16.45 16.96
N GLU A 205 26.49 -16.84 18.20
CA GLU A 205 27.08 -18.03 18.87
C GLU A 205 26.34 -19.34 18.55
N TRP A 206 25.19 -19.28 17.88
CA TRP A 206 24.35 -20.47 17.66
C TRP A 206 24.93 -21.38 16.57
N ALA A 207 25.03 -22.66 16.88
CA ALA A 207 25.48 -23.71 15.97
C ALA A 207 24.46 -24.88 15.93
N PRO A 208 24.33 -25.60 14.80
CA PRO A 208 23.33 -26.66 14.65
C PRO A 208 23.43 -27.79 15.68
N ASP A 209 24.65 -28.08 16.17
CA ASP A 209 24.91 -29.09 17.20
C ASP A 209 24.39 -28.70 18.59
N LYS A 210 23.96 -27.45 18.78
CA LYS A 210 23.34 -26.96 20.01
C LYS A 210 21.82 -27.19 20.06
N ILE A 211 21.19 -27.54 18.94
CA ILE A 211 19.76 -27.83 18.89
C ILE A 211 19.44 -29.05 19.77
N GLY A 212 18.46 -28.92 20.66
CA GLY A 212 18.01 -29.94 21.59
C GLY A 212 18.67 -29.91 22.98
N ASN A 213 19.63 -29.02 23.23
CA ASN A 213 20.29 -28.91 24.54
C ASN A 213 19.62 -27.88 25.49
N GLY A 214 18.64 -27.14 24.97
CA GLY A 214 17.87 -26.14 25.72
C GLY A 214 18.53 -24.77 25.89
N ASP A 215 19.73 -24.53 25.38
CA ASP A 215 20.40 -23.22 25.49
C ASP A 215 19.67 -22.14 24.70
N ILE A 216 19.25 -22.45 23.47
CA ILE A 216 18.49 -21.52 22.61
C ILE A 216 17.17 -21.19 23.30
N LEU A 217 16.45 -22.20 23.78
CA LEU A 217 15.14 -22.01 24.39
C LEU A 217 15.22 -21.29 25.74
N ARG A 218 16.24 -21.56 26.57
CA ARG A 218 16.47 -20.83 27.83
C ARG A 218 16.69 -19.34 27.59
N ARG A 219 17.55 -18.99 26.61
CA ARG A 219 17.81 -17.58 26.27
C ARG A 219 16.55 -16.89 25.75
N ILE A 220 15.75 -17.57 24.93
CA ILE A 220 14.46 -17.05 24.44
C ILE A 220 13.49 -16.78 25.59
N ILE A 221 13.32 -17.72 26.51
CA ILE A 221 12.43 -17.53 27.68
C ILE A 221 12.93 -16.38 28.56
N GLN A 222 14.25 -16.25 28.74
CA GLN A 222 14.83 -15.11 29.45
C GLN A 222 14.43 -13.77 28.82
N THR A 223 14.38 -13.66 27.48
CA THR A 223 13.90 -12.42 26.81
C THR A 223 12.42 -12.14 27.07
N PHE A 224 11.59 -13.19 27.17
CA PHE A 224 10.20 -13.01 27.51
C PHE A 224 10.05 -12.51 28.93
N GLU A 225 10.79 -13.06 29.89
CA GLU A 225 10.66 -12.77 31.32
C GLU A 225 11.41 -11.49 31.79
N LEU A 226 11.94 -10.67 30.88
CA LEU A 226 12.46 -9.34 31.22
C LEU A 226 11.38 -8.48 31.89
N GLU A 227 11.76 -7.74 32.94
CA GLU A 227 10.83 -6.97 33.79
C GLU A 227 10.08 -5.87 33.00
N ASN A 228 10.76 -5.26 32.01
CA ASN A 228 10.23 -4.25 31.10
C ASN A 228 9.45 -4.84 29.91
N ASN A 229 9.36 -6.17 29.75
CA ASN A 229 8.70 -6.79 28.60
C ASN A 229 7.16 -6.80 28.71
N ASN A 230 6.56 -5.74 28.18
CA ASN A 230 5.10 -5.62 28.07
C ASN A 230 4.53 -6.17 26.75
N LEU A 231 5.36 -6.73 25.86
CA LEU A 231 4.94 -7.16 24.52
C LEU A 231 4.44 -8.62 24.50
N VAL A 232 4.98 -9.50 25.36
CA VAL A 232 4.64 -10.94 25.37
C VAL A 232 3.73 -11.34 26.53
N GLY A 233 3.35 -10.42 27.42
CA GLY A 233 2.37 -10.67 28.48
C GLY A 233 2.85 -11.68 29.52
N THR A 234 3.78 -11.29 30.39
CA THR A 234 4.47 -12.18 31.35
C THR A 234 3.77 -12.33 32.70
N ARG A 235 2.68 -11.59 32.93
CA ARG A 235 2.02 -11.56 34.24
C ARG A 235 1.30 -12.89 34.51
N ARG A 236 1.72 -13.57 35.58
CA ARG A 236 1.11 -14.78 36.15
C ARG A 236 -0.24 -14.49 36.84
N LYS A 237 -1.13 -13.77 36.14
CA LYS A 237 -2.39 -13.21 36.68
C LYS A 237 -3.35 -14.29 37.19
N PHE A 238 -3.27 -15.51 36.64
CA PHE A 238 -4.13 -16.63 37.01
C PHE A 238 -3.33 -17.87 37.46
N GLY A 239 -2.11 -17.66 37.98
CA GLY A 239 -1.21 -18.71 38.43
C GLY A 239 0.07 -18.83 37.57
N PRO A 240 1.01 -19.71 37.96
CA PRO A 240 2.29 -19.90 37.26
C PRO A 240 2.13 -20.30 35.79
N ASP A 241 0.98 -20.88 35.45
CA ASP A 241 0.70 -21.44 34.13
C ASP A 241 0.06 -20.44 33.15
N SER A 242 -0.23 -19.22 33.58
CA SER A 242 -0.98 -18.25 32.77
C SER A 242 -0.14 -17.46 31.77
N VAL A 243 1.13 -17.83 31.56
CA VAL A 243 2.03 -17.13 30.62
C VAL A 243 1.89 -17.68 29.19
N PRO A 244 1.92 -16.83 28.15
CA PRO A 244 1.77 -17.29 26.76
C PRO A 244 2.84 -18.28 26.28
N HIS A 245 4.06 -18.21 26.83
CA HIS A 245 5.17 -19.11 26.48
C HIS A 245 5.23 -20.39 27.33
N ARG A 246 4.14 -20.77 28.02
CA ARG A 246 4.08 -21.95 28.92
C ARG A 246 4.59 -23.25 28.30
N LYS A 247 4.23 -23.51 27.03
CA LYS A 247 4.68 -24.72 26.31
C LYS A 247 6.20 -24.77 26.09
N MET A 248 6.87 -23.62 26.01
CA MET A 248 8.33 -23.56 25.93
C MET A 248 8.97 -23.90 27.27
N ILE A 249 8.40 -23.44 28.38
CA ILE A 249 8.83 -23.83 29.72
C ILE A 249 8.68 -25.34 29.90
N GLN A 250 7.51 -25.88 29.53
CA GLN A 250 7.25 -27.33 29.60
C GLN A 250 8.28 -28.13 28.80
N ALA A 251 8.62 -27.70 27.59
CA ALA A 251 9.63 -28.36 26.76
C ALA A 251 11.04 -28.36 27.38
N LEU A 252 11.40 -27.35 28.17
CA LEU A 252 12.65 -27.37 28.95
C LEU A 252 12.58 -28.33 30.14
N ASP A 253 11.41 -28.45 30.78
CA ASP A 253 11.21 -29.27 31.97
C ASP A 253 11.17 -30.78 31.63
N ASP A 254 10.45 -31.15 30.57
CA ASP A 254 10.18 -32.56 30.20
C ASP A 254 10.92 -33.05 28.95
N GLY A 255 11.59 -32.15 28.22
CA GLY A 255 12.32 -32.44 26.98
C GLY A 255 11.43 -32.68 25.75
N ASN A 256 10.10 -32.72 25.90
CA ASN A 256 9.17 -32.96 24.81
C ASN A 256 9.18 -31.78 23.85
N ASN A 257 9.31 -32.07 22.55
CA ASN A 257 9.41 -31.08 21.48
C ASN A 257 10.59 -30.08 21.62
N LEU A 258 11.49 -30.24 22.60
CA LEU A 258 12.59 -29.30 22.85
C LEU A 258 13.43 -29.07 21.61
N ALA A 259 13.95 -30.15 21.01
CA ALA A 259 14.76 -30.08 19.81
C ALA A 259 13.99 -29.44 18.64
N SER A 260 12.71 -29.79 18.44
CA SER A 260 11.89 -29.23 17.37
C SER A 260 11.58 -27.74 17.56
N ILE A 261 11.37 -27.29 18.80
CA ILE A 261 11.18 -25.86 19.11
C ILE A 261 12.49 -25.10 18.89
N GLU A 262 13.61 -25.62 19.37
CA GLU A 262 14.92 -25.01 19.16
C GLU A 262 15.31 -24.97 17.68
N GLU A 263 14.98 -26.01 16.91
CA GLU A 263 15.19 -26.04 15.45
C GLU A 263 14.36 -24.97 14.73
N ALA A 264 13.07 -24.85 15.04
CA ALA A 264 12.21 -23.82 14.45
C ALA A 264 12.73 -22.40 14.76
N ILE A 265 13.14 -22.15 16.01
CA ILE A 265 13.73 -20.87 16.42
C ILE A 265 15.09 -20.68 15.74
N TYR A 266 15.95 -21.69 15.68
CA TYR A 266 17.23 -21.62 14.98
C TYR A 266 17.03 -21.24 13.51
N ASN A 267 16.12 -21.92 12.82
CA ASN A 267 15.81 -21.65 11.42
C ASN A 267 15.30 -20.23 11.21
N LEU A 268 14.51 -19.68 12.14
CA LEU A 268 14.04 -18.30 12.08
C LEU A 268 15.20 -17.30 11.97
N PHE A 269 16.29 -17.52 12.72
CA PHE A 269 17.41 -16.59 12.80
C PHE A 269 18.59 -16.93 11.87
N LYS A 270 18.78 -18.20 11.50
CA LYS A 270 20.01 -18.70 10.85
C LYS A 270 19.82 -19.36 9.49
N SER A 271 18.59 -19.69 9.12
CA SER A 271 18.33 -20.35 7.84
C SER A 271 17.73 -19.39 6.81
N ASN A 272 17.71 -19.83 5.55
CA ASN A 272 16.96 -19.23 4.46
C ASN A 272 15.60 -19.93 4.24
N GLU A 273 15.10 -20.65 5.25
CA GLU A 273 13.80 -21.31 5.16
C GLU A 273 12.67 -20.29 5.03
N LYS A 274 11.60 -20.68 4.32
CA LYS A 274 10.43 -19.83 4.13
C LYS A 274 9.79 -19.53 5.50
N LEU A 275 9.66 -18.24 5.80
CA LEU A 275 9.15 -17.76 7.08
C LEU A 275 7.75 -18.25 7.44
N GLU A 276 6.89 -18.46 6.43
CA GLU A 276 5.57 -19.08 6.60
C GLU A 276 5.67 -20.49 7.21
N ASN A 277 6.63 -21.31 6.74
CA ASN A 277 6.81 -22.66 7.25
C ASN A 277 7.23 -22.62 8.73
N ILE A 278 8.17 -21.74 9.06
CA ILE A 278 8.66 -21.54 10.42
C ILE A 278 7.54 -21.04 11.33
N PHE A 279 6.73 -20.09 10.87
CA PHE A 279 5.57 -19.60 11.60
C PHE A 279 4.58 -20.74 11.89
N ASN A 280 4.23 -21.54 10.89
CA ASN A 280 3.30 -22.66 11.03
C ASN A 280 3.86 -23.74 11.95
N GLN A 281 5.16 -24.07 11.84
CA GLN A 281 5.84 -25.00 12.73
C GLN A 281 5.80 -24.53 14.18
N LEU A 282 6.05 -23.24 14.44
CA LEU A 282 5.89 -22.68 15.78
C LEU A 282 4.45 -22.79 16.28
N VAL A 283 3.44 -22.50 15.45
CA VAL A 283 2.03 -22.68 15.83
C VAL A 283 1.73 -24.13 16.21
N ASP A 284 2.25 -25.12 15.47
CA ASP A 284 2.04 -26.53 15.77
C ASP A 284 2.69 -26.95 17.09
N LEU A 285 3.91 -26.47 17.36
CA LEU A 285 4.70 -26.83 18.54
C LEU A 285 4.19 -26.12 19.81
N ILE A 286 4.05 -24.79 19.77
CA ILE A 286 3.74 -23.95 20.94
C ILE A 286 2.28 -23.48 20.99
N GLY A 287 1.45 -23.86 20.02
CA GLY A 287 0.05 -23.44 19.90
C GLY A 287 -0.10 -22.04 19.26
N LYS A 288 -1.35 -21.58 19.16
CA LYS A 288 -1.74 -20.28 18.58
C LYS A 288 -1.36 -19.07 19.46
N GLN A 289 -0.11 -19.01 19.90
CA GLN A 289 0.45 -17.99 20.79
C GLN A 289 0.95 -16.80 19.99
N TYR A 290 0.01 -16.01 19.50
CA TYR A 290 0.28 -15.00 18.49
C TYR A 290 1.29 -13.93 18.94
N SER A 291 1.18 -13.45 20.18
CA SER A 291 2.10 -12.47 20.75
C SER A 291 3.53 -13.01 20.89
N VAL A 292 3.68 -14.29 21.25
CA VAL A 292 4.98 -14.98 21.37
C VAL A 292 5.65 -15.08 20.00
N ILE A 293 4.93 -15.62 19.01
CA ILE A 293 5.46 -15.82 17.66
C ILE A 293 5.79 -14.48 17.02
N ALA A 294 4.91 -13.49 17.08
CA ALA A 294 5.15 -12.16 16.52
C ALA A 294 6.37 -11.47 17.17
N PHE A 295 6.58 -11.63 18.48
CA PHE A 295 7.76 -11.09 19.15
C PHE A 295 9.05 -11.76 18.68
N LEU A 296 9.08 -13.08 18.46
CA LEU A 296 10.25 -13.75 17.86
C LEU A 296 10.60 -13.17 16.48
N PHE A 297 9.58 -12.90 15.65
CA PHE A 297 9.76 -12.26 14.35
C PHE A 297 10.24 -10.81 14.47
N TYR A 298 9.72 -10.05 15.43
CA TYR A 298 10.19 -8.70 15.76
C TYR A 298 11.67 -8.68 16.17
N LEU A 299 12.11 -9.66 16.96
CA LEU A 299 13.54 -9.82 17.29
C LEU A 299 14.38 -10.10 16.03
N LYS A 300 13.89 -10.94 15.11
CA LYS A 300 14.57 -11.21 13.82
C LYS A 300 14.80 -9.93 13.02
N ASN A 301 13.75 -9.14 12.78
CA ASN A 301 13.85 -7.90 12.00
C ASN A 301 12.71 -6.92 12.36
N ASN A 302 13.02 -5.91 13.18
CA ASN A 302 12.05 -4.89 13.59
C ASN A 302 11.67 -3.88 12.49
N ARG A 303 12.30 -3.95 11.31
CA ARG A 303 11.91 -3.14 10.15
C ARG A 303 10.79 -3.79 9.33
N GLU A 304 10.61 -5.11 9.47
CA GLU A 304 9.63 -5.89 8.70
C GLU A 304 8.52 -6.48 9.57
N TYR A 305 8.85 -6.84 10.81
CA TYR A 305 7.95 -7.56 11.72
C TYR A 305 7.73 -6.74 12.98
N LEU A 306 6.56 -6.91 13.59
CA LEU A 306 6.13 -6.13 14.74
C LEU A 306 5.42 -6.99 15.78
N PRO A 307 5.52 -6.65 17.07
CA PRO A 307 4.74 -7.30 18.12
C PRO A 307 3.24 -7.11 17.92
N ILE A 308 2.41 -7.99 18.49
CA ILE A 308 0.96 -7.90 18.33
C ILE A 308 0.21 -8.13 19.64
N SER A 309 -0.67 -7.20 19.97
CA SER A 309 -1.78 -7.39 20.91
C SER A 309 -3.08 -7.42 20.13
N THR A 310 -3.62 -8.63 19.93
CA THR A 310 -4.74 -8.84 19.00
C THR A 310 -5.93 -7.94 19.32
N THR A 311 -6.30 -7.77 20.58
CA THR A 311 -7.45 -6.96 20.99
C THR A 311 -7.23 -5.47 20.78
N ASN A 312 -6.06 -4.95 21.15
CA ASN A 312 -5.77 -3.51 21.03
C ASN A 312 -5.65 -3.09 19.57
N PHE A 313 -4.97 -3.90 18.74
CA PHE A 313 -4.84 -3.60 17.31
C PHE A 313 -6.15 -3.78 16.55
N GLU A 314 -6.95 -4.80 16.87
CA GLU A 314 -8.29 -4.95 16.27
C GLU A 314 -9.17 -3.74 16.58
N TYR A 315 -9.08 -3.18 17.78
CA TYR A 315 -9.77 -1.94 18.14
C TYR A 315 -9.25 -0.71 17.39
N ALA A 316 -7.93 -0.56 17.31
CA ALA A 316 -7.30 0.51 16.54
C ALA A 316 -7.72 0.45 15.07
N PHE A 317 -7.69 -0.73 14.46
CA PHE A 317 -8.08 -0.94 13.08
C PHE A 317 -9.55 -0.65 12.84
N LYS A 318 -10.44 -1.09 13.75
CA LYS A 318 -11.86 -0.74 13.69
C LYS A 318 -12.08 0.78 13.76
N THR A 319 -11.36 1.46 14.63
CA THR A 319 -11.39 2.93 14.75
C THR A 319 -10.94 3.58 13.43
N LEU A 320 -9.94 3.01 12.77
CA LEU A 320 -9.44 3.43 11.46
C LEU A 320 -10.27 2.91 10.26
N GLY A 321 -11.40 2.23 10.50
CA GLY A 321 -12.29 1.72 9.44
C GLY A 321 -11.90 0.38 8.81
N CYS A 322 -10.87 -0.28 9.31
CA CYS A 322 -10.42 -1.59 8.86
C CYS A 322 -11.09 -2.72 9.67
N GLN A 323 -11.60 -3.75 9.00
CA GLN A 323 -12.35 -4.86 9.61
C GLN A 323 -11.49 -6.12 9.84
N LEU A 324 -10.17 -5.96 9.99
CA LEU A 324 -9.26 -7.08 10.23
C LEU A 324 -9.47 -7.69 11.62
N ILE A 325 -9.83 -8.98 11.68
CA ILE A 325 -10.07 -9.71 12.93
C ILE A 325 -8.80 -10.49 13.32
N LEU A 326 -8.15 -10.07 14.38
CA LEU A 326 -6.89 -10.65 14.86
C LEU A 326 -7.14 -11.71 15.94
N SER A 327 -8.15 -11.48 16.76
CA SER A 327 -8.48 -12.33 17.90
C SER A 327 -8.84 -13.74 17.43
N ARG A 328 -8.20 -14.76 18.02
CA ARG A 328 -8.37 -16.20 17.71
C ARG A 328 -7.96 -16.63 16.28
N ASN A 329 -7.47 -15.71 15.45
CA ASN A 329 -7.05 -15.96 14.06
C ASN A 329 -5.51 -15.94 13.93
N CYS A 330 -4.80 -16.76 14.71
CA CYS A 330 -3.34 -16.85 14.56
C CYS A 330 -2.99 -17.68 13.32
N SER A 331 -2.45 -17.02 12.29
CA SER A 331 -1.91 -17.61 11.06
C SER A 331 -0.89 -16.65 10.43
N TRP A 332 -0.06 -17.17 9.52
CA TRP A 332 0.88 -16.36 8.75
C TRP A 332 0.17 -15.27 7.93
N ASP A 333 -0.89 -15.63 7.19
CA ASP A 333 -1.64 -14.69 6.35
C ASP A 333 -2.28 -13.56 7.16
N ASN A 334 -2.81 -13.88 8.35
CA ASN A 334 -3.40 -12.86 9.21
C ASN A 334 -2.31 -11.94 9.79
N TYR A 335 -1.09 -12.45 9.97
CA TYR A 335 0.04 -11.66 10.47
C TYR A 335 0.56 -10.72 9.39
N LYS A 336 0.63 -11.20 8.16
CA LYS A 336 0.93 -10.36 6.98
C LYS A 336 -0.13 -9.28 6.78
N SER A 337 -1.42 -9.63 6.93
CA SER A 337 -2.52 -8.65 6.89
C SER A 337 -2.37 -7.58 7.97
N TYR A 338 -2.01 -7.97 9.20
CA TYR A 338 -1.70 -7.06 10.30
C TYR A 338 -0.58 -6.07 9.93
N LEU A 339 0.57 -6.58 9.44
CA LEU A 339 1.71 -5.76 9.06
C LEU A 339 1.39 -4.83 7.88
N GLN A 340 0.60 -5.30 6.91
CA GLN A 340 0.12 -4.49 5.79
C GLN A 340 -0.75 -3.33 6.27
N VAL A 341 -1.67 -3.57 7.21
CA VAL A 341 -2.51 -2.49 7.78
C VAL A 341 -1.65 -1.49 8.55
N ILE A 342 -0.66 -1.93 9.33
CA ILE A 342 0.28 -1.00 9.99
C ILE A 342 1.10 -0.21 8.97
N SER A 343 1.53 -0.83 7.87
CA SER A 343 2.22 -0.12 6.78
C SER A 343 1.34 0.93 6.12
N GLN A 344 0.03 0.68 5.95
CA GLN A 344 -0.91 1.71 5.46
C GLN A 344 -1.01 2.88 6.45
N VAL A 345 -1.01 2.61 7.75
CA VAL A 345 -1.00 3.66 8.79
C VAL A 345 0.29 4.46 8.77
N LYS A 346 1.45 3.81 8.64
CA LYS A 346 2.76 4.46 8.45
C LYS A 346 2.69 5.43 7.28
N ASP A 347 2.22 4.96 6.13
CA ASP A 347 2.11 5.77 4.93
C ASP A 347 1.22 7.01 5.12
N ALA A 348 0.09 6.83 5.82
CA ALA A 348 -0.83 7.91 6.13
C ALA A 348 -0.20 8.93 7.11
N LEU A 349 0.55 8.48 8.12
CA LEU A 349 1.28 9.34 9.05
C LEU A 349 2.39 10.14 8.33
N GLU A 350 3.20 9.50 7.47
CA GLU A 350 4.26 10.16 6.69
C GLU A 350 3.69 11.25 5.76
N SER A 351 2.49 10.99 5.23
CA SER A 351 1.77 11.95 4.40
C SER A 351 1.31 13.15 5.23
N SER A 352 0.69 12.92 6.39
CA SER A 352 0.16 13.99 7.24
C SER A 352 1.23 14.84 7.93
N MET A 353 2.32 14.20 8.39
CA MET A 353 3.37 14.87 9.18
C MET A 353 4.48 15.49 8.34
N ASN A 354 4.51 15.19 7.06
CA ASN A 354 5.63 15.52 6.19
C ASN A 354 7.01 14.96 6.65
N GLN A 355 7.04 13.90 7.46
CA GLN A 355 8.26 13.35 8.07
C GLN A 355 8.46 11.88 7.67
N ASN A 356 9.66 11.35 7.90
CA ASN A 356 9.89 9.90 7.82
C ASN A 356 9.31 9.25 9.07
N ILE A 357 8.57 8.16 8.91
CA ILE A 357 7.92 7.44 10.01
C ILE A 357 8.33 5.99 9.90
N ASN A 358 8.87 5.41 10.96
CA ASN A 358 9.23 3.99 10.97
C ASN A 358 7.97 3.13 11.18
N LEU A 359 8.08 1.84 10.85
CA LEU A 359 6.98 0.91 11.04
C LEU A 359 6.57 0.81 12.54
N ILE A 360 7.55 0.89 13.45
CA ILE A 360 7.31 0.87 14.90
C ILE A 360 6.55 2.12 15.41
N ASP A 361 6.73 3.27 14.76
CA ASP A 361 6.01 4.51 15.09
C ASP A 361 4.51 4.37 14.77
N ALA A 362 4.20 3.81 13.59
CA ALA A 362 2.82 3.51 13.19
C ALA A 362 2.18 2.44 14.10
N HIS A 363 2.96 1.45 14.53
CA HIS A 363 2.55 0.51 15.57
C HIS A 363 2.23 1.24 16.88
N SER A 364 3.08 2.16 17.34
CA SER A 364 2.87 2.94 18.58
C SER A 364 1.63 3.84 18.50
N PHE A 365 1.39 4.50 17.36
CA PHE A 365 0.13 5.22 17.10
C PHE A 365 -1.08 4.30 17.27
N CYS A 366 -1.09 3.16 16.57
CA CYS A 366 -2.18 2.18 16.65
C CYS A 366 -2.36 1.64 18.06
N TRP A 367 -1.26 1.37 18.77
CA TRP A 367 -1.30 0.92 20.16
C TRP A 367 -2.04 1.92 21.06
N LEU A 368 -1.71 3.21 20.95
CA LEU A 368 -2.30 4.25 21.80
C LEU A 368 -3.79 4.45 21.56
N ILE A 369 -4.23 4.49 20.30
CA ILE A 369 -5.67 4.59 19.97
C ILE A 369 -6.42 3.28 20.26
N GLY A 370 -5.69 2.17 20.33
CA GLY A 370 -6.18 0.81 20.60
C GLY A 370 -6.26 0.43 22.08
N TYR A 371 -5.57 1.15 22.95
CA TYR A 371 -5.27 0.65 24.30
C TYR A 371 -6.47 0.78 25.24
N LYS A 372 -7.12 -0.36 25.55
CA LYS A 372 -8.15 -0.49 26.61
C LYS A 372 -9.24 0.59 26.56
N ASP A 373 -9.73 0.90 25.37
CA ASP A 373 -10.76 1.93 25.12
C ASP A 373 -10.37 3.36 25.57
N ARG A 374 -9.11 3.61 25.94
CA ARG A 374 -8.64 4.91 26.46
C ARG A 374 -8.98 6.06 25.52
N TYR A 375 -8.57 5.94 24.26
CA TYR A 375 -8.82 6.95 23.26
C TYR A 375 -10.32 7.20 23.04
N GLN A 376 -11.16 6.17 23.11
CA GLN A 376 -12.60 6.36 22.92
C GLN A 376 -13.34 6.86 24.15
N ASN A 377 -12.86 6.55 25.35
CA ASN A 377 -13.35 7.22 26.55
C ASN A 377 -12.97 8.71 26.51
N TRP A 378 -11.73 9.03 26.11
CA TRP A 378 -11.30 10.41 25.89
C TRP A 378 -12.17 11.13 24.85
N LEU A 379 -12.48 10.50 23.72
CA LEU A 379 -13.39 11.03 22.70
C LEU A 379 -14.77 11.40 23.28
N LYS A 380 -15.34 10.51 24.11
CA LYS A 380 -16.66 10.72 24.73
C LYS A 380 -16.65 11.87 25.73
N GLU A 381 -15.55 12.05 26.46
CA GLU A 381 -15.42 13.08 27.49
C GLU A 381 -15.17 14.48 26.90
N LYS A 382 -14.43 14.58 25.79
CA LYS A 382 -14.01 15.87 25.23
C LYS A 382 -15.12 16.71 24.57
N ALA A 383 -16.26 16.12 24.23
CA ALA A 383 -17.35 16.78 23.47
C ALA A 383 -16.80 17.60 22.28
N LEU A 384 -16.01 16.94 21.43
CA LEU A 384 -15.27 17.60 20.35
C LEU A 384 -16.22 18.36 19.41
N PRO A 385 -15.79 19.54 18.90
CA PRO A 385 -16.60 20.30 17.96
C PRO A 385 -16.86 19.46 16.70
N GLU A 386 -18.11 19.43 16.25
CA GLU A 386 -18.45 18.81 14.97
C GLU A 386 -17.63 19.48 13.86
N ILE A 387 -17.02 18.66 13.00
CA ILE A 387 -16.34 19.16 11.80
C ILE A 387 -17.41 19.79 10.92
N GLN A 388 -17.32 21.10 10.71
CA GLN A 388 -18.29 21.79 9.87
C GLN A 388 -17.98 21.45 8.40
N THR A 389 -18.93 20.81 7.74
CA THR A 389 -18.83 20.59 6.29
C THR A 389 -19.57 21.73 5.59
N VAL A 390 -18.84 22.53 4.83
CA VAL A 390 -19.38 23.69 4.10
C VAL A 390 -19.52 23.31 2.63
N PHE A 391 -20.74 23.44 2.12
CA PHE A 391 -21.09 23.10 0.75
C PHE A 391 -21.30 24.37 -0.07
N ASP A 392 -20.40 24.60 -1.00
CA ASP A 392 -20.50 25.73 -1.91
C ASP A 392 -20.75 25.20 -3.33
N ALA A 393 -22.02 25.21 -3.74
CA ALA A 393 -22.35 25.28 -5.16
C ALA A 393 -22.17 26.75 -5.56
N PHE A 394 -21.09 27.08 -6.25
CA PHE A 394 -20.79 28.45 -6.68
C PHE A 394 -20.95 28.58 -8.19
N GLU A 395 -21.49 29.73 -8.62
CA GLU A 395 -21.44 30.11 -10.02
C GLU A 395 -20.03 30.56 -10.37
N ILE A 396 -19.44 29.89 -11.37
CA ILE A 396 -18.13 30.27 -11.89
C ILE A 396 -18.29 31.59 -12.65
N SER A 397 -17.76 32.67 -12.07
CA SER A 397 -17.76 33.99 -12.70
C SER A 397 -16.82 34.01 -13.92
N PRO A 398 -17.13 34.83 -14.96
CA PRO A 398 -16.24 35.02 -16.09
C PRO A 398 -14.86 35.50 -15.66
N ILE A 399 -13.82 35.12 -16.39
CA ILE A 399 -12.45 35.61 -16.15
C ILE A 399 -12.44 37.14 -16.35
N ASN A 400 -12.35 37.89 -15.24
CA ASN A 400 -12.09 39.33 -15.30
C ASN A 400 -10.65 39.55 -15.78
N ASN A 401 -10.48 39.85 -17.07
CA ASN A 401 -9.21 40.25 -17.68
C ASN A 401 -8.60 41.54 -17.10
N SER A 402 -9.23 42.17 -16.10
CA SER A 402 -8.76 43.41 -15.47
C SER A 402 -7.71 43.22 -14.36
N SER A 403 -7.37 41.98 -13.98
CA SER A 403 -6.29 41.69 -13.02
C SER A 403 -5.05 41.03 -13.65
N SER A 404 -4.87 41.13 -14.97
CA SER A 404 -3.62 40.81 -15.65
C SER A 404 -2.53 41.87 -15.38
N GLN A 405 -2.28 42.20 -14.11
CA GLN A 405 -0.99 42.75 -13.73
C GLN A 405 0.00 41.59 -13.65
N LYS A 406 0.96 41.61 -14.58
CA LYS A 406 2.19 40.83 -14.64
C LYS A 406 2.61 40.31 -13.25
N ARG A 407 2.24 39.06 -12.92
CA ARG A 407 3.08 38.27 -12.02
C ARG A 407 4.24 37.82 -12.88
N SER A 408 5.38 38.45 -12.66
CA SER A 408 6.68 37.96 -13.12
C SER A 408 6.73 36.46 -12.91
N THR A 409 7.12 35.73 -13.95
CA THR A 409 7.64 34.37 -13.85
C THR A 409 8.44 34.25 -12.56
N PRO A 410 8.15 33.28 -11.67
CA PRO A 410 9.04 33.01 -10.56
C PRO A 410 10.43 32.82 -11.13
N ASN A 411 11.41 33.58 -10.63
CA ASN A 411 12.81 33.33 -10.97
C ASN A 411 13.05 31.83 -10.81
N ASP A 412 13.48 31.19 -11.89
CA ASP A 412 14.11 29.87 -11.90
C ASP A 412 15.42 29.98 -11.11
N THR A 413 15.32 30.14 -9.80
CA THR A 413 16.42 29.81 -8.91
C THR A 413 16.38 28.30 -8.78
N ASN A 414 17.31 27.65 -9.48
CA ASN A 414 17.71 26.25 -9.32
C ASN A 414 17.36 25.74 -7.92
N ARG A 415 16.23 25.02 -7.81
CA ARG A 415 16.01 24.12 -6.69
C ARG A 415 16.79 22.86 -7.00
N ASP A 416 18.09 22.95 -6.78
CA ASP A 416 19.02 21.83 -6.79
C ASP A 416 18.80 20.99 -5.53
N GLY A 417 17.66 20.31 -5.50
CA GLY A 417 17.32 19.32 -4.51
C GLY A 417 16.62 18.20 -5.26
N SER A 418 17.23 17.01 -5.25
CA SER A 418 16.61 15.78 -5.74
C SER A 418 15.25 15.59 -5.08
N VAL A 419 14.18 16.05 -5.72
CA VAL A 419 12.80 15.83 -5.25
C VAL A 419 12.54 14.33 -5.37
N ASP A 420 12.25 13.69 -4.23
CA ASP A 420 11.79 12.31 -4.18
C ASP A 420 10.35 12.26 -4.73
N TRP A 421 10.26 12.04 -6.04
CA TRP A 421 8.99 12.00 -6.77
C TRP A 421 8.09 10.87 -6.30
N ASP A 422 8.65 9.75 -5.84
CA ASP A 422 7.88 8.60 -5.36
C ASP A 422 7.16 8.97 -4.05
N LYS A 423 7.88 9.63 -3.13
CA LYS A 423 7.30 10.13 -1.88
C LYS A 423 6.21 11.16 -2.14
N GLU A 424 6.44 12.11 -3.05
CA GLU A 424 5.45 13.14 -3.38
C GLU A 424 4.21 12.55 -4.08
N ASN A 425 4.40 11.62 -5.01
CA ASN A 425 3.30 10.94 -5.70
C ASN A 425 2.48 10.08 -4.74
N LYS A 426 3.13 9.38 -3.80
CA LYS A 426 2.46 8.62 -2.75
C LYS A 426 1.58 9.52 -1.86
N ARG A 427 2.09 10.69 -1.48
CA ARG A 427 1.29 11.68 -0.73
C ARG A 427 0.09 12.18 -1.50
N LYS A 428 0.28 12.53 -2.77
CA LYS A 428 -0.84 12.95 -3.64
C LYS A 428 -1.91 11.87 -3.74
N ARG A 429 -1.51 10.60 -3.84
CA ARG A 429 -2.44 9.46 -3.84
C ARG A 429 -3.21 9.31 -2.54
N ILE A 430 -2.54 9.37 -1.39
CA ILE A 430 -3.18 9.29 -0.07
C ILE A 430 -4.16 10.46 0.12
N LYS A 431 -3.74 11.67 -0.26
CA LYS A 431 -4.58 12.87 -0.18
C LYS A 431 -5.79 12.80 -1.11
N GLY A 432 -5.59 12.33 -2.35
CA GLY A 432 -6.67 12.12 -3.32
C GLY A 432 -7.69 11.10 -2.82
N ARG A 433 -7.21 9.95 -2.36
CA ARG A 433 -8.07 8.88 -1.82
C ARG A 433 -8.89 9.33 -0.61
N ARG A 434 -8.29 10.13 0.28
CA ARG A 434 -9.02 10.74 1.40
C ARG A 434 -10.14 11.67 0.92
N ALA A 435 -9.86 12.50 -0.08
CA ALA A 435 -10.86 13.39 -0.68
C ALA A 435 -12.01 12.59 -1.32
N GLU A 436 -11.72 11.48 -2.00
CA GLU A 436 -12.74 10.58 -2.55
C GLU A 436 -13.65 10.02 -1.45
N GLU A 437 -13.07 9.49 -0.36
CA GLU A 437 -13.86 8.97 0.77
C GLU A 437 -14.75 10.04 1.42
N LEU A 438 -14.27 11.28 1.54
CA LEU A 438 -15.06 12.42 2.03
C LEU A 438 -16.24 12.74 1.10
N VAL A 439 -16.01 12.75 -0.21
CA VAL A 439 -17.07 13.02 -1.20
C VAL A 439 -18.11 11.89 -1.21
N MET A 440 -17.71 10.63 -1.06
CA MET A 440 -18.66 9.51 -0.97
C MET A 440 -19.60 9.66 0.22
N ASP A 441 -19.08 9.96 1.40
CA ASP A 441 -19.90 10.14 2.60
C ASP A 441 -20.81 11.37 2.48
N PHE A 442 -20.30 12.45 1.88
CA PHE A 442 -21.13 13.60 1.53
C PHE A 442 -22.30 13.22 0.60
N GLU A 443 -22.04 12.49 -0.47
CA GLU A 443 -23.09 12.12 -1.42
C GLU A 443 -24.14 11.20 -0.80
N ARG A 444 -23.73 10.28 0.09
CA ARG A 444 -24.64 9.48 0.90
C ARG A 444 -25.51 10.35 1.79
N GLN A 445 -24.90 11.26 2.55
CA GLN A 445 -25.62 12.18 3.42
C GLN A 445 -26.61 13.05 2.63
N ARG A 446 -26.18 13.62 1.50
CA ARG A 446 -27.03 14.44 0.61
C ARG A 446 -28.26 13.66 0.13
N LEU A 447 -28.10 12.38 -0.19
CA LEU A 447 -29.21 11.52 -0.61
C LEU A 447 -30.13 11.17 0.56
N SER A 448 -29.58 10.78 1.72
CA SER A 448 -30.36 10.51 2.93
C SER A 448 -31.16 11.74 3.40
N GLU A 449 -30.57 12.94 3.40
CA GLU A 449 -31.23 14.20 3.72
C GLU A 449 -32.34 14.57 2.73
N ALA A 450 -32.21 14.12 1.47
CA ALA A 450 -33.26 14.24 0.46
C ALA A 450 -34.36 13.16 0.58
N GLY A 451 -34.25 12.24 1.54
CA GLY A 451 -35.18 11.12 1.73
C GLY A 451 -34.91 9.92 0.82
N GLU A 452 -33.79 9.91 0.09
CA GLU A 452 -33.44 8.91 -0.93
C GLU A 452 -32.45 7.86 -0.40
N GLU A 453 -32.84 7.18 0.69
CA GLU A 453 -31.97 6.21 1.39
C GLU A 453 -31.52 5.05 0.48
N ASP A 454 -32.41 4.57 -0.38
CA ASP A 454 -32.11 3.51 -1.35
C ASP A 454 -31.04 3.93 -2.37
N LEU A 455 -30.98 5.22 -2.72
CA LEU A 455 -29.92 5.75 -3.59
C LEU A 455 -28.64 6.00 -2.82
N ALA A 456 -28.72 6.43 -1.55
CA ALA A 456 -27.55 6.61 -0.69
C ALA A 456 -26.74 5.30 -0.57
N THR A 457 -27.42 4.16 -0.40
CA THR A 457 -26.75 2.84 -0.35
C THR A 457 -26.09 2.42 -1.67
N LYS A 458 -26.49 3.02 -2.80
CA LYS A 458 -25.95 2.77 -4.14
C LYS A 458 -24.80 3.70 -4.52
N VAL A 459 -24.39 4.62 -3.64
CA VAL A 459 -23.18 5.43 -3.86
C VAL A 459 -21.96 4.53 -3.79
N GLU A 460 -21.22 4.49 -4.89
CA GLU A 460 -20.17 3.50 -5.09
C GLU A 460 -18.84 4.14 -5.54
N ASP A 461 -17.75 3.62 -4.99
CA ASP A 461 -16.40 3.90 -5.43
C ASP A 461 -16.14 3.25 -6.81
N TYR A 462 -15.92 4.09 -7.81
CA TYR A 462 -15.61 3.70 -9.17
C TYR A 462 -14.14 3.93 -9.54
N SER A 463 -13.34 4.57 -8.67
CA SER A 463 -11.89 4.80 -8.87
C SER A 463 -11.12 3.49 -9.12
N THR A 464 -11.64 2.38 -8.59
CA THR A 464 -11.04 1.03 -8.73
C THR A 464 -11.72 0.17 -9.79
N LYS A 465 -12.83 0.63 -10.40
CA LYS A 465 -13.65 -0.12 -11.35
C LYS A 465 -13.54 0.47 -12.76
N TYR A 466 -12.54 0.01 -13.51
CA TYR A 466 -12.45 0.13 -14.98
C TYR A 466 -12.57 1.57 -15.51
N SER A 467 -11.58 2.45 -15.25
CA SER A 467 -11.37 3.79 -15.85
C SER A 467 -12.55 4.42 -16.63
N LYS A 468 -13.72 4.54 -15.99
CA LYS A 468 -14.89 5.21 -16.61
C LYS A 468 -14.66 6.72 -16.77
N GLY A 469 -13.56 7.21 -16.18
CA GLY A 469 -13.09 8.59 -16.23
C GLY A 469 -13.79 9.47 -15.22
N PHE A 470 -14.16 8.91 -14.06
CA PHE A 470 -14.65 9.57 -12.84
C PHE A 470 -14.38 8.65 -11.65
N ASP A 471 -14.37 9.19 -10.43
CA ASP A 471 -14.00 8.46 -9.21
C ASP A 471 -15.19 7.85 -8.47
N ILE A 472 -16.36 8.52 -8.49
CA ILE A 472 -17.54 8.12 -7.70
C ILE A 472 -18.80 8.11 -8.57
N LEU A 473 -19.57 7.03 -8.49
CA LEU A 473 -20.93 6.98 -9.01
C LEU A 473 -21.91 7.33 -7.89
N SER A 474 -22.71 8.37 -8.11
CA SER A 474 -23.79 8.81 -7.24
C SER A 474 -25.07 9.08 -8.06
N TRP A 475 -26.10 9.64 -7.44
CA TRP A 475 -27.44 9.75 -8.00
C TRP A 475 -28.07 11.11 -7.69
N ASN A 476 -28.83 11.68 -8.62
CA ASN A 476 -29.77 12.75 -8.33
C ASN A 476 -31.03 12.16 -7.69
N ALA A 477 -31.86 13.02 -7.06
CA ALA A 477 -33.14 12.57 -6.47
C ALA A 477 -34.14 12.04 -7.52
N ASP A 478 -34.00 12.45 -8.78
CA ASP A 478 -34.79 11.90 -9.90
C ASP A 478 -34.29 10.53 -10.40
N GLY A 479 -33.25 9.97 -9.77
CA GLY A 479 -32.62 8.71 -10.13
C GLY A 479 -31.61 8.79 -11.28
N THR A 480 -31.34 9.97 -11.83
CA THR A 480 -30.28 10.12 -12.85
C THR A 480 -28.88 10.05 -12.23
N GLU A 481 -27.94 9.43 -12.94
CA GLU A 481 -26.56 9.26 -12.45
C GLU A 481 -25.83 10.60 -12.26
N ARG A 482 -24.95 10.65 -11.25
CA ARG A 482 -23.88 11.63 -11.11
C ARG A 482 -22.54 10.91 -11.22
N ASN A 483 -21.75 11.29 -12.22
CA ASN A 483 -20.40 10.80 -12.42
C ASN A 483 -19.43 11.84 -11.87
N ILE A 484 -18.86 11.58 -10.70
CA ILE A 484 -18.13 12.57 -9.92
C ILE A 484 -16.63 12.31 -9.99
N GLU A 485 -15.89 13.30 -10.46
CA GLU A 485 -14.43 13.40 -10.40
C GLU A 485 -14.02 14.22 -9.18
N VAL A 486 -13.08 13.73 -8.38
CA VAL A 486 -12.68 14.33 -7.12
C VAL A 486 -11.27 14.91 -7.21
N LYS A 487 -11.11 16.16 -6.80
CA LYS A 487 -9.82 16.85 -6.75
C LYS A 487 -9.54 17.37 -5.35
N SER A 488 -8.37 17.06 -4.81
CA SER A 488 -7.91 17.65 -3.56
C SER A 488 -7.06 18.90 -3.84
N SER A 489 -7.59 20.10 -3.56
CA SER A 489 -6.88 21.36 -3.78
C SER A 489 -7.23 22.41 -2.74
N SER A 490 -6.20 23.12 -2.25
CA SER A 490 -6.37 24.29 -1.38
C SER A 490 -6.59 25.60 -2.16
N SER A 491 -6.53 25.54 -3.49
CA SER A 491 -6.71 26.69 -4.38
C SER A 491 -7.89 26.45 -5.35
N ASN A 492 -8.20 27.45 -6.18
CA ASN A 492 -9.17 27.27 -7.27
C ASN A 492 -8.56 26.61 -8.53
N GLY A 493 -7.32 26.11 -8.46
CA GLY A 493 -6.67 25.35 -9.53
C GLY A 493 -6.55 23.87 -9.21
N PHE A 494 -6.63 23.01 -10.22
CA PHE A 494 -6.49 21.56 -10.12
C PHE A 494 -5.92 20.99 -11.43
N ILE A 495 -5.34 19.79 -11.35
CA ILE A 495 -4.79 19.06 -12.49
C ILE A 495 -5.84 18.06 -12.98
N LEU A 496 -5.92 17.88 -14.29
CA LEU A 496 -6.79 16.90 -14.93
C LEU A 496 -5.99 16.01 -15.86
N THR A 497 -6.38 14.75 -15.94
CA THR A 497 -5.94 13.87 -17.02
C THR A 497 -6.67 14.21 -18.32
N ARG A 498 -6.12 13.74 -19.45
CA ARG A 498 -6.77 13.88 -20.76
C ARG A 498 -8.15 13.19 -20.80
N ASN A 499 -8.34 12.10 -20.05
CA ASN A 499 -9.61 11.39 -20.00
C ASN A 499 -10.67 12.20 -19.24
N GLU A 500 -10.31 12.75 -18.07
CA GLU A 500 -11.18 13.62 -17.27
C GLU A 500 -11.59 14.88 -18.06
N LEU A 501 -10.64 15.52 -18.74
CA LEU A 501 -10.93 16.66 -19.61
C LEU A 501 -11.82 16.29 -20.80
N ASN A 502 -11.77 15.05 -21.29
CA ASN A 502 -12.69 14.62 -22.35
C ASN A 502 -14.09 14.30 -21.79
N LYS A 503 -14.17 13.77 -20.57
CA LYS A 503 -15.43 13.44 -19.89
C LYS A 503 -16.18 14.70 -19.47
N SER A 504 -15.48 15.73 -19.01
CA SER A 504 -16.05 17.04 -18.70
C SER A 504 -16.80 17.69 -19.86
N GLU A 505 -16.45 17.35 -21.10
CA GLU A 505 -17.08 17.87 -22.33
C GLU A 505 -18.20 16.97 -22.86
N THR A 506 -18.08 15.66 -22.68
CA THR A 506 -18.94 14.68 -23.37
C THR A 506 -20.03 14.08 -22.50
N ASN A 507 -19.90 14.15 -21.18
CA ASN A 507 -20.85 13.56 -20.24
C ASN A 507 -21.67 14.65 -19.56
N PRO A 508 -22.98 14.79 -19.86
CA PRO A 508 -23.83 15.82 -19.26
C PRO A 508 -24.01 15.61 -17.74
N ASN A 509 -23.81 14.39 -17.26
CA ASN A 509 -23.91 13.98 -15.86
C ASN A 509 -22.56 14.05 -15.14
N TYR A 510 -21.56 14.74 -15.70
CA TYR A 510 -20.23 14.88 -15.12
C TYR A 510 -20.16 16.01 -14.10
N TRP A 511 -19.55 15.72 -12.96
CA TRP A 511 -19.34 16.66 -11.88
C TRP A 511 -17.87 16.65 -11.47
N ILE A 512 -17.36 17.82 -11.11
CA ILE A 512 -16.04 17.93 -10.46
C ILE A 512 -16.25 18.44 -9.05
N TYR A 513 -15.79 17.67 -8.07
CA TYR A 513 -15.84 18.02 -6.66
C TYR A 513 -14.42 18.35 -6.20
N ILE A 514 -14.21 19.59 -5.74
CA ILE A 514 -12.91 20.06 -5.24
C ILE A 514 -12.98 20.11 -3.72
N VAL A 515 -12.19 19.28 -3.06
CA VAL A 515 -12.13 19.15 -1.60
C VAL A 515 -10.97 19.99 -1.07
N ASN A 516 -11.30 20.89 -0.13
CA ASN A 516 -10.34 21.68 0.62
C ASN A 516 -10.54 21.41 2.12
N GLU A 517 -9.56 20.73 2.73
CA GLU A 517 -9.59 20.39 4.15
C GLU A 517 -8.78 21.40 4.96
N LYS A 518 -9.42 21.97 5.99
CA LYS A 518 -8.78 22.74 7.06
C LYS A 518 -9.02 22.01 8.39
N LYS A 519 -8.35 22.46 9.46
CA LYS A 519 -8.37 21.79 10.78
C LYS A 519 -9.79 21.42 11.27
N ASN A 520 -10.75 22.34 11.14
CA ASN A 520 -12.12 22.18 11.67
C ASN A 520 -13.21 22.38 10.59
N GLU A 521 -12.81 22.46 9.32
CA GLU A 521 -13.73 22.77 8.23
C GLU A 521 -13.34 21.96 6.99
N ILE A 522 -14.31 21.28 6.40
CA ILE A 522 -14.16 20.62 5.11
C ILE A 522 -15.04 21.37 4.12
N GLN A 523 -14.41 22.01 3.14
CA GLN A 523 -15.13 22.69 2.07
C GLN A 523 -15.16 21.81 0.82
N ILE A 524 -16.36 21.53 0.32
CA ILE A 524 -16.56 20.81 -0.94
C ILE A 524 -17.18 21.76 -1.96
N LYS A 525 -16.39 22.05 -2.99
CA LYS A 525 -16.72 22.92 -4.11
C LYS A 525 -17.20 22.08 -5.29
N GLN A 526 -18.40 22.36 -5.81
CA GLN A 526 -19.00 21.57 -6.88
C GLN A 526 -19.04 22.32 -8.21
N ILE A 527 -18.63 21.66 -9.29
CA ILE A 527 -18.79 22.16 -10.66
C ILE A 527 -19.64 21.16 -11.43
N LYS A 528 -20.89 21.57 -11.73
CA LYS A 528 -21.82 20.80 -12.55
C LYS A 528 -21.55 21.06 -14.04
N THR A 529 -21.52 19.99 -14.84
CA THR A 529 -21.39 20.05 -16.30
C THR A 529 -20.33 21.08 -16.72
N PRO A 530 -19.07 20.89 -16.26
CA PRO A 530 -18.07 21.95 -16.22
C PRO A 530 -17.74 22.60 -17.57
N SER A 531 -17.77 21.86 -18.71
CA SER A 531 -17.40 22.40 -20.03
C SER A 531 -16.11 23.22 -19.98
N LEU A 532 -15.03 22.58 -19.49
CA LEU A 532 -13.77 23.22 -19.11
C LEU A 532 -13.03 23.93 -20.24
N LYS A 533 -13.38 23.64 -21.50
CA LYS A 533 -12.85 24.34 -22.68
C LYS A 533 -13.48 25.72 -22.91
N ASP A 534 -14.47 26.10 -22.13
CA ASP A 534 -15.04 27.44 -22.18
C ASP A 534 -14.04 28.46 -21.60
N GLU A 535 -13.27 29.09 -22.50
CA GLU A 535 -12.25 30.09 -22.15
C GLU A 535 -12.83 31.35 -21.47
N SER A 536 -14.14 31.56 -21.52
CA SER A 536 -14.76 32.66 -20.77
C SER A 536 -14.82 32.37 -19.26
N ARG A 537 -14.80 31.08 -18.88
CA ARG A 537 -14.97 30.60 -17.50
C ARG A 537 -13.70 29.96 -16.93
N PHE A 538 -12.86 29.35 -17.77
CA PHE A 538 -11.68 28.60 -17.34
C PHE A 538 -10.41 28.99 -18.10
N ARG A 539 -9.28 28.97 -17.40
CA ARG A 539 -7.95 29.07 -18.00
C ARG A 539 -7.31 27.69 -17.95
N LEU A 540 -7.16 27.05 -19.10
CA LEU A 540 -6.45 25.78 -19.24
C LEU A 540 -4.98 26.04 -19.59
N GLU A 541 -4.06 25.48 -18.80
CA GLU A 541 -2.63 25.51 -19.07
C GLU A 541 -2.08 24.09 -19.17
N PRO A 542 -1.39 23.71 -20.27
CA PRO A 542 -0.71 22.42 -20.35
C PRO A 542 0.39 22.34 -19.29
N LYS A 543 0.40 21.26 -18.50
CA LYS A 543 1.43 20.97 -17.49
C LYS A 543 2.42 19.92 -17.91
N ASP A 544 1.95 18.93 -18.68
CA ASP A 544 2.77 17.82 -19.17
C ASP A 544 2.75 17.79 -20.70
N TYR A 545 3.88 17.44 -21.31
CA TYR A 545 4.02 17.28 -22.75
C TYR A 545 4.52 15.87 -23.05
N TYR A 546 3.84 15.20 -23.98
CA TYR A 546 4.31 13.95 -24.55
C TYR A 546 5.00 14.26 -25.88
N VAL A 547 6.28 13.89 -25.99
CA VAL A 547 7.10 14.08 -27.19
C VAL A 547 7.33 12.71 -27.81
N SER A 548 7.03 12.59 -29.11
CA SER A 548 7.39 11.42 -29.93
C SER A 548 8.08 11.91 -31.19
N PHE A 549 8.99 11.10 -31.72
CA PHE A 549 9.67 11.36 -32.99
C PHE A 549 9.79 10.06 -33.77
N SER A 550 9.72 10.17 -35.10
CA SER A 550 9.99 9.07 -36.02
C SER A 550 11.46 9.11 -36.45
N ILE A 551 12.12 7.96 -36.48
CA ILE A 551 13.42 7.80 -37.12
C ILE A 551 13.14 7.30 -38.55
N GLU A 552 13.62 8.01 -39.57
CA GLU A 552 13.58 7.50 -40.95
C GLU A 552 14.50 6.27 -41.06
N GLU A 553 13.98 5.19 -41.67
CA GLU A 553 14.69 3.89 -41.84
C GLU A 553 15.97 4.00 -42.69
#